data_AF-A0A661B2V5-F1
#
_entry.id   AF-A0A661B2V5-F1
#
_cell.length_a   1.000
_cell.length_b   1.000
_cell.length_c   1.000
_cell.angle_alpha   90.00
_cell.angle_beta   90.00
_cell.angle_gamma   90.00
#
_symmetry.space_group_name_H-M   'P 1'
#
loop_
_entity.id
_entity.type
_entity.pdbx_description
1 polymer ?
#
loop_
_entity_poly.entity_id
_entity_poly.type
_entity_poly.pdbx_seq_one_letter_code
_entity_poly.pdbx_strand_id
1 'polypeptide(L)'
;MIVVVIIGILAALAINRYSRAAKKAKIAEARIVLKNIWTCCQTYYNEHGKYPPRRNDIGRDGYPEIGFSPLSGVSRFKYEFKEEGRESVFIIKAKCKKKGAPGYDPTLEHIELRCNEAGDIWVHKGG
;
A
#
# COMPACT_ATOMS: atom_id res chain seq x y z
N MET A 1 -11.19 -46.20 0.33
CA MET A 1 -10.30 -45.15 -0.23
C MET A 1 -11.00 -43.82 -0.57
N ILE A 2 -12.27 -43.60 -0.22
CA ILE A 2 -13.01 -42.38 -0.57
C ILE A 2 -12.54 -41.11 0.18
N VAL A 3 -12.04 -41.28 1.41
CA VAL A 3 -11.61 -40.16 2.28
C VAL A 3 -10.47 -39.35 1.65
N VAL A 4 -9.49 -40.03 1.05
CA VAL A 4 -8.33 -39.38 0.42
C VAL A 4 -8.77 -38.48 -0.75
N VAL A 5 -9.76 -38.93 -1.53
CA VAL A 5 -10.31 -38.18 -2.65
C VAL A 5 -11.01 -36.90 -2.16
N ILE A 6 -11.83 -37.01 -1.11
CA ILE A 6 -12.57 -35.87 -0.56
C ILE A 6 -11.60 -34.83 0.04
N ILE A 7 -10.58 -35.26 0.78
CA ILE A 7 -9.57 -34.34 1.34
C ILE A 7 -8.79 -33.62 0.22
N GLY A 8 -8.46 -34.31 -0.88
CA GLY A 8 -7.78 -33.72 -2.04
C GLY A 8 -8.58 -32.58 -2.69
N ILE A 9 -9.89 -32.76 -2.88
CA ILE A 9 -10.76 -31.74 -3.47
C ILE A 9 -10.90 -30.53 -2.53
N LEU A 10 -11.11 -30.77 -1.23
CA LEU A 10 -11.21 -29.70 -0.24
C LEU A 10 -9.91 -28.89 -0.15
N ALA A 11 -8.76 -29.55 -0.17
CA ALA A 11 -7.46 -28.89 -0.15
C ALA A 11 -7.26 -27.98 -1.39
N ALA A 12 -7.61 -28.48 -2.58
CA ALA A 12 -7.50 -27.69 -3.82
C ALA A 12 -8.34 -26.41 -3.80
N LEU A 13 -9.55 -26.47 -3.23
CA LEU A 13 -10.41 -25.29 -3.08
C LEU A 13 -9.91 -24.32 -2.01
N ALA A 14 -9.41 -24.85 -0.89
CA ALA A 14 -8.92 -24.05 0.23
C ALA A 14 -7.72 -23.17 -0.15
N ILE A 15 -6.76 -23.70 -0.91
CA ILE A 15 -5.56 -22.97 -1.35
C ILE A 15 -5.93 -21.71 -2.14
N ASN A 16 -6.84 -21.86 -3.11
CA ASN A 16 -7.30 -20.76 -3.95
C ASN A 16 -8.03 -19.67 -3.16
N ARG A 17 -8.87 -20.08 -2.20
CA ARG A 17 -9.60 -19.15 -1.33
C ARG A 17 -8.65 -18.38 -0.43
N TYR A 18 -7.71 -19.07 0.21
CA TYR A 18 -6.76 -18.46 1.14
C TYR A 18 -5.85 -17.44 0.45
N SER A 19 -5.29 -17.79 -0.72
CA SER A 19 -4.42 -16.89 -1.49
C SER A 19 -5.11 -15.57 -1.85
N ARG A 20 -6.38 -15.62 -2.29
CA ARG A 20 -7.18 -14.42 -2.58
C ARG A 20 -7.48 -13.59 -1.33
N ALA A 21 -7.79 -14.22 -0.21
CA ALA A 21 -8.07 -13.53 1.05
C ALA A 21 -6.81 -12.82 1.59
N ALA A 22 -5.67 -13.50 1.61
CA ALA A 22 -4.40 -12.93 2.04
C ALA A 22 -4.00 -11.73 1.18
N LYS A 23 -4.19 -11.79 -0.14
CA LYS A 23 -3.95 -10.66 -1.05
C LYS A 23 -4.83 -9.45 -0.71
N LYS A 24 -6.13 -9.66 -0.47
CA LYS A 24 -7.05 -8.57 -0.08
C LYS A 24 -6.66 -7.95 1.26
N ALA A 25 -6.28 -8.75 2.24
CA ALA A 25 -5.82 -8.26 3.55
C ALA A 25 -4.59 -7.36 3.42
N LYS A 26 -3.58 -7.79 2.64
CA LYS A 26 -2.37 -6.98 2.39
C LYS A 26 -2.68 -5.64 1.72
N ILE A 27 -3.63 -5.61 0.77
CA ILE A 27 -4.08 -4.36 0.13
C ILE A 27 -4.81 -3.46 1.12
N ALA A 28 -5.64 -4.05 2.00
CA ALA A 28 -6.36 -3.31 3.04
C ALA A 28 -5.40 -2.67 4.06
N GLU A 29 -4.37 -3.41 4.51
CA GLU A 29 -3.30 -2.87 5.36
C GLU A 29 -2.64 -1.65 4.70
N ALA A 30 -2.26 -1.78 3.43
CA ALA A 30 -1.63 -0.68 2.70
C ALA A 30 -2.56 0.52 2.51
N ARG A 31 -3.87 0.30 2.33
CA ARG A 31 -4.88 1.35 2.27
C ARG A 31 -4.99 2.12 3.60
N ILE A 32 -4.94 1.42 4.73
CA ILE A 32 -4.97 2.04 6.06
C ILE A 32 -3.73 2.92 6.27
N VAL A 33 -2.55 2.37 5.97
CA VAL A 33 -1.28 3.11 6.07
C VAL A 33 -1.30 4.33 5.15
N LEU A 34 -1.77 4.17 3.91
CA LEU A 34 -1.91 5.26 2.95
C LEU A 34 -2.82 6.39 3.45
N LYS A 35 -3.96 6.03 4.04
CA LYS A 35 -4.89 7.01 4.62
C LYS A 35 -4.28 7.72 5.82
N ASN A 36 -3.52 7.01 6.65
CA ASN A 36 -2.80 7.61 7.77
C ASN A 36 -1.75 8.63 7.30
N ILE A 37 -0.95 8.27 6.30
CA ILE A 37 0.02 9.20 5.68
C ILE A 37 -0.70 10.43 5.14
N TRP A 38 -1.84 10.25 4.45
CA TRP A 38 -2.64 11.37 3.95
C TRP A 38 -3.10 12.31 5.07
N THR A 39 -3.66 11.78 6.16
CA THR A 39 -4.08 12.58 7.31
C THR A 39 -2.91 13.35 7.93
N CYS A 40 -1.74 12.73 8.03
CA CYS A 40 -0.52 13.39 8.50
C CYS A 40 -0.11 14.55 7.58
N CYS A 41 -0.18 14.35 6.25
CA CYS A 41 0.10 15.41 5.28
C CYS A 41 -0.90 16.56 5.35
N GLN A 42 -2.19 16.26 5.54
CA GLN A 42 -3.21 17.29 5.66
C GLN A 42 -3.03 18.13 6.94
N THR A 43 -2.63 17.47 8.02
CA THR A 43 -2.29 18.15 9.28
C THR A 43 -1.10 19.09 9.08
N TYR A 44 -0.03 18.60 8.44
CA TYR A 44 1.14 19.41 8.12
C TYR A 44 0.81 20.60 7.20
N TYR A 45 -0.08 20.41 6.21
CA TYR A 45 -0.55 21.49 5.35
C TYR A 45 -1.31 22.57 6.15
N ASN A 46 -2.18 22.17 7.07
CA ASN A 46 -2.90 23.10 7.93
C ASN A 46 -1.96 23.90 8.85
N GLU A 47 -0.86 23.29 9.31
CA GLU A 47 0.09 23.94 10.21
C GLU A 47 1.10 24.83 9.50
N HIS A 48 1.53 24.49 8.28
CA HIS A 48 2.64 25.15 7.59
C HIS A 48 2.23 25.84 6.26
N GLY A 49 0.97 25.69 5.84
CA GLY A 49 0.43 26.24 4.60
C GLY A 49 1.01 25.63 3.32
N LYS A 50 1.78 24.55 3.43
CA LYS A 50 2.45 23.87 2.30
C LYS A 50 2.51 22.36 2.52
N TYR A 51 2.49 21.62 1.43
CA TYR A 51 2.65 20.16 1.50
C TYR A 51 4.11 19.78 1.84
N PRO A 52 4.31 18.63 2.51
CA PRO A 52 5.64 18.15 2.85
C PRO A 52 6.42 17.77 1.59
N PRO A 53 7.76 17.84 1.61
CA PRO A 53 8.58 17.57 0.43
C PRO A 53 8.39 16.13 -0.10
N ARG A 54 8.77 15.92 -1.36
CA ARG A 54 8.71 14.60 -1.97
C ARG A 54 9.65 13.62 -1.26
N ARG A 55 9.11 12.46 -0.85
CA ARG A 55 9.88 11.34 -0.31
C ARG A 55 9.63 10.07 -1.11
N ASN A 56 10.69 9.29 -1.32
CA ASN A 56 10.65 8.10 -2.15
C ASN A 56 10.18 6.85 -1.39
N ASP A 57 10.56 6.58 -0.14
CA ASP A 57 10.09 5.37 0.56
C ASP A 57 9.69 5.67 2.01
N ILE A 58 8.51 6.28 2.16
CA ILE A 58 7.95 6.65 3.47
C ILE A 58 7.70 5.41 4.34
N GLY A 59 7.39 4.26 3.73
CA GLY A 59 7.09 3.04 4.46
C GLY A 59 8.31 2.39 5.09
N ARG A 60 9.52 2.65 4.57
CA ARG A 60 10.78 2.15 5.12
C ARG A 60 11.43 3.17 6.05
N ASP A 61 11.59 4.40 5.56
CA ASP A 61 12.41 5.41 6.24
C ASP A 61 11.59 6.25 7.24
N GLY A 62 10.26 6.07 7.21
CA GLY A 62 9.33 6.91 7.95
C GLY A 62 9.24 8.32 7.37
N TYR A 63 8.37 9.12 7.98
CA TYR A 63 8.29 10.54 7.69
C TYR A 63 8.09 11.36 8.96
N PRO A 64 9.15 11.54 9.76
CA PRO A 64 9.07 12.19 11.06
C PRO A 64 8.62 13.66 10.97
N GLU A 65 8.92 14.34 9.87
CA GLU A 65 8.51 15.75 9.62
C GLU A 65 6.99 15.94 9.63
N ILE A 66 6.22 14.91 9.27
CA ILE A 66 4.75 14.92 9.32
C ILE A 66 4.21 14.10 10.49
N GLY A 67 5.07 13.67 11.42
CA GLY A 67 4.70 12.81 12.54
C GLY A 67 4.36 11.36 12.16
N PHE A 68 4.66 10.93 10.93
CA PHE A 68 4.40 9.55 10.50
C PHE A 68 5.59 8.65 10.82
N SER A 69 5.36 7.65 11.68
CA SER A 69 6.30 6.56 11.92
C SER A 69 5.79 5.27 11.28
N PRO A 70 6.62 4.56 10.51
CA PRO A 70 6.22 3.29 9.93
C PRO A 70 6.09 2.25 11.03
N LEU A 71 5.11 1.33 10.90
CA LEU A 71 5.05 0.17 11.79
C LEU A 71 6.37 -0.61 11.68
N SER A 72 6.91 -1.06 12.81
CA SER A 72 8.12 -1.88 12.87
C SER A 72 8.00 -3.09 11.95
N GLY A 73 8.86 -3.15 10.92
CA GLY A 73 8.84 -4.16 9.89
C GLY A 73 9.18 -3.62 8.51
N VAL A 74 9.54 -4.51 7.58
CA VAL A 74 9.79 -4.11 6.19
C VAL A 74 8.46 -3.92 5.46
N SER A 75 8.16 -2.67 5.07
CA SER A 75 6.98 -2.35 4.27
C SER A 75 6.96 -3.19 2.98
N ARG A 76 5.81 -3.79 2.64
CA ARG A 76 5.64 -4.52 1.37
C ARG A 76 5.40 -3.57 0.19
N PHE A 77 4.89 -2.39 0.51
CA PHE A 77 4.63 -1.31 -0.42
C PHE A 77 5.63 -0.17 -0.18
N LYS A 78 6.13 0.39 -1.27
CA LYS A 78 6.83 1.66 -1.33
C LYS A 78 5.79 2.76 -1.47
N TYR A 79 5.80 3.72 -0.56
CA TYR A 79 4.89 4.86 -0.59
C TYR A 79 5.66 6.07 -1.08
N GLU A 80 5.19 6.65 -2.18
CA GLU A 80 5.79 7.79 -2.85
C GLU A 80 4.83 8.97 -2.88
N PHE A 81 5.34 10.15 -2.53
CA PHE A 81 4.69 11.42 -2.86
C PHE A 81 5.01 11.79 -4.30
N LYS A 82 4.00 12.05 -5.11
CA LYS A 82 4.17 12.70 -6.42
C LYS A 82 3.26 13.92 -6.46
N GLU A 83 3.89 15.08 -6.67
CA GLU A 83 3.21 16.31 -7.05
C GLU A 83 3.08 16.30 -8.58
N GLU A 84 1.88 16.42 -9.11
CA GLU A 84 1.59 16.28 -10.54
C GLU A 84 0.89 17.53 -11.08
N GLY A 85 1.64 18.44 -11.72
CA GLY A 85 1.09 19.58 -12.48
C GLY A 85 1.19 20.97 -11.82
N ARG A 86 0.67 21.99 -12.52
CA ARG A 86 0.61 23.42 -12.11
C ARG A 86 -0.46 23.73 -11.05
N GLU A 87 -1.34 22.78 -10.80
CA GLU A 87 -2.24 22.78 -9.67
C GLU A 87 -1.83 21.58 -8.83
N SER A 88 -1.53 21.83 -7.57
CA SER A 88 -1.11 20.84 -6.59
C SER A 88 -2.18 19.76 -6.48
N VAL A 89 -2.13 18.74 -7.33
CA VAL A 89 -2.95 17.52 -7.21
C VAL A 89 -2.10 16.52 -6.45
N PHE A 90 -2.42 16.30 -5.17
CA PHE A 90 -1.75 15.29 -4.37
C PHE A 90 -2.16 13.90 -4.84
N ILE A 91 -1.16 13.07 -5.18
CA ILE A 91 -1.34 11.64 -5.39
C ILE A 91 -0.29 10.88 -4.60
N ILE A 92 -0.69 10.28 -3.46
CA ILE A 92 0.18 9.30 -2.80
C ILE A 92 0.02 7.97 -3.53
N LYS A 93 1.15 7.43 -3.99
CA LYS A 93 1.20 6.16 -4.73
C LYS A 93 1.83 5.10 -3.83
N ALA A 94 1.12 3.99 -3.60
CA ALA A 94 1.71 2.81 -2.98
C ALA A 94 1.96 1.76 -4.07
N LYS A 95 3.22 1.41 -4.33
CA LYS A 95 3.62 0.37 -5.29
C LYS A 95 4.25 -0.80 -4.56
N CYS A 96 4.06 -2.02 -5.04
CA CYS A 96 4.85 -3.15 -4.53
C CYS A 96 6.35 -2.88 -4.73
N LYS A 97 7.17 -3.34 -3.80
CA LYS A 97 8.64 -3.25 -3.94
C LYS A 97 9.11 -4.03 -5.17
N LYS A 98 10.33 -3.75 -5.65
CA LYS A 98 10.94 -4.50 -6.76
C LYS A 98 11.36 -5.90 -6.30
N LYS A 99 11.39 -6.84 -7.25
CA LYS A 99 11.91 -8.20 -7.04
C LYS A 99 13.32 -8.14 -6.42
N GLY A 100 13.50 -8.82 -5.28
CA GLY A 100 14.75 -8.85 -4.51
C GLY A 100 14.86 -7.84 -3.36
N ALA A 101 13.89 -6.94 -3.19
CA ALA A 101 13.86 -6.05 -2.02
C ALA A 101 13.22 -6.74 -0.80
N PRO A 102 13.67 -6.42 0.43
CA PRO A 102 13.08 -6.98 1.64
C PRO A 102 11.61 -6.52 1.79
N GLY A 103 10.72 -7.50 2.00
CA GLY A 103 9.26 -7.29 2.01
C GLY A 103 8.59 -7.44 0.63
N TYR A 104 9.32 -7.83 -0.42
CA TYR A 104 8.75 -8.10 -1.74
C TYR A 104 7.74 -9.25 -1.72
N ASP A 105 6.61 -9.05 -2.38
CA ASP A 105 5.61 -10.09 -2.62
C ASP A 105 5.19 -10.08 -4.11
N PRO A 106 5.48 -11.17 -4.87
CA PRO A 106 5.17 -11.22 -6.30
C PRO A 106 3.66 -11.18 -6.58
N THR A 107 2.81 -11.54 -5.62
CA THR A 107 1.35 -11.47 -5.80
C THR A 107 0.83 -10.03 -5.87
N LEU A 108 1.66 -9.06 -5.48
CA LEU A 108 1.33 -7.64 -5.39
C LEU A 108 2.01 -6.78 -6.48
N GLU A 109 2.86 -7.35 -7.33
CA GLU A 109 3.71 -6.65 -8.32
C GLU A 109 2.94 -5.66 -9.21
N HIS A 110 1.69 -5.99 -9.53
CA HIS A 110 0.80 -5.24 -10.41
C HIS A 110 -0.18 -4.31 -9.69
N ILE A 111 -0.06 -4.13 -8.37
CA ILE A 111 -1.01 -3.33 -7.59
C ILE A 111 -0.40 -1.98 -7.24
N GLU A 112 -1.05 -0.92 -7.71
CA GLU A 112 -0.80 0.45 -7.29
C GLU A 112 -2.02 0.98 -6.53
N LEU A 113 -1.82 1.54 -5.35
CA LEU A 113 -2.84 2.33 -4.67
C LEU A 113 -2.58 3.81 -4.97
N ARG A 114 -3.62 4.55 -5.32
CA ARG A 114 -3.57 6.01 -5.49
C ARG A 114 -4.57 6.66 -4.57
N CYS A 115 -4.14 7.67 -3.83
CA CYS A 115 -5.04 8.50 -3.05
C CYS A 115 -5.12 9.89 -3.70
N ASN A 116 -6.33 10.39 -3.98
CA ASN A 116 -6.57 11.76 -4.48
C ASN A 116 -6.74 12.75 -3.33
N GLU A 117 -6.77 14.04 -3.65
CA GLU A 117 -6.99 15.21 -2.78
C GLU A 117 -8.07 15.09 -1.72
N ALA A 118 -9.23 14.56 -2.10
CA ALA A 118 -10.35 14.32 -1.20
C ALA A 118 -10.11 13.17 -0.20
N GLY A 119 -8.98 12.46 -0.31
CA GLY A 119 -8.66 11.30 0.48
C GLY A 119 -9.31 10.00 -0.01
N ASP A 120 -9.83 9.99 -1.25
CA ASP A 120 -10.37 8.82 -1.93
C ASP A 120 -9.25 7.91 -2.44
N ILE A 121 -9.33 6.61 -2.15
CA ILE A 121 -8.27 5.63 -2.46
C ILE A 121 -8.74 4.65 -3.55
N TRP A 122 -8.07 4.71 -4.69
CA TRP A 122 -8.30 3.88 -5.86
C TRP A 122 -7.22 2.79 -5.97
N VAL A 123 -7.64 1.55 -6.22
CA VAL A 123 -6.71 0.45 -6.50
C VAL A 123 -6.57 0.30 -8.01
N HIS A 124 -5.42 0.66 -8.54
CA HIS A 124 -5.08 0.42 -9.93
C HIS A 124 -4.35 -0.93 -10.04
N LYS A 125 -4.85 -1.83 -10.88
CA LYS A 125 -4.12 -3.03 -11.27
C LYS A 125 -3.40 -2.71 -12.58
N GLY A 126 -2.10 -2.46 -12.53
CA GLY A 126 -1.29 -2.32 -13.73
C GLY A 126 -1.21 -3.68 -14.42
N GLY A 127 -1.74 -3.78 -15.65
CA GLY A 127 -1.60 -4.97 -16.49
C GLY A 127 -0.16 -5.29 -16.80
#